data_AF-A0A9W8LIQ6-F1
#
_entry.id   AF-A0A9W8LIQ6-F1
#
_cell.length_a   1.000
_cell.length_b   1.000
_cell.length_c   1.000
_cell.angle_alpha   90.00
_cell.angle_beta   90.00
_cell.angle_gamma   90.00
#
_symmetry.space_group_name_H-M   'P 1'
#
loop_
_entity.id
_entity.type
_entity.pdbx_description
1 polymer ?
#
loop_
_entity_poly.entity_id
_entity_poly.type
_entity_poly.pdbx_seq_one_letter_code
_entity_poly.pdbx_strand_id
1 'polypeptide(L)'
;MAPTRQDGKAEASSDNKNNSKPEKIRRLILATKAQDTLQAYWSVKSRLCSQSTVVLLQNGMGMYEAIQREFYPSPHQYQKETAADIPTFVIGTNSHGCLRKPLEGEEFVTHHTAVGSCQFAIRPSLLNPPPSLPQSALDMLTALGSTGLDATVTNWSDLHHRLLLKLAANATINPVTALADCHNGYLAPPPPPPDGSSQCTDQGYYESMQSYMSSACAEISAIYARAHPHLHGELTAQAIEDYVLHIARTTARNRSSMLQDVASGRQTEVEWINGYLVRLGKQHGVSTPVNTLLYTLVKLKEAASHHNAYD
;
A
#
# COMPACT_ATOMS: atom_id res chain seq x y z
N MET A 1 39.42 -15.97 67.60
CA MET A 1 38.38 -15.53 66.64
C MET A 1 38.56 -16.32 65.36
N ALA A 2 37.66 -17.28 65.09
CA ALA A 2 37.38 -17.70 63.71
C ALA A 2 36.45 -16.64 63.07
N PRO A 3 36.39 -16.55 61.72
CA PRO A 3 35.44 -17.39 60.96
C PRO A 3 36.04 -17.98 59.66
N THR A 4 35.96 -19.30 59.47
CA THR A 4 35.03 -20.04 58.56
C THR A 4 35.11 -19.67 57.07
N ARG A 5 35.67 -20.59 56.27
CA ARG A 5 35.42 -20.72 54.83
C ARG A 5 33.95 -21.10 54.63
N GLN A 6 33.21 -20.30 53.86
CA GLN A 6 31.92 -20.70 53.30
C GLN A 6 32.14 -21.20 51.88
N ASP A 7 31.90 -22.49 51.68
CA ASP A 7 31.66 -23.08 50.37
C ASP A 7 30.34 -22.51 49.82
N GLY A 8 30.45 -21.56 48.89
CA GLY A 8 29.31 -21.08 48.12
C GLY A 8 28.84 -22.17 47.16
N LYS A 9 27.83 -22.94 47.58
CA LYS A 9 26.99 -23.72 46.67
C LYS A 9 26.49 -22.77 45.59
N ALA A 10 26.78 -23.10 44.33
CA ALA A 10 26.05 -22.56 43.20
C ALA A 10 24.59 -22.98 43.36
N GLU A 11 23.76 -22.07 43.88
CA GLU A 11 22.33 -22.14 43.69
C GLU A 11 22.09 -22.01 42.19
N ALA A 12 21.83 -23.15 41.54
CA ALA A 12 21.21 -23.16 40.24
C ALA A 12 19.89 -22.40 40.40
N SER A 13 19.87 -21.13 39.97
CA SER A 13 18.63 -20.41 39.75
C SER A 13 17.84 -21.26 38.78
N SER A 14 16.78 -21.89 39.29
CA SER A 14 15.77 -22.51 38.48
C SER A 14 15.14 -21.38 37.65
N ASP A 15 15.73 -21.11 36.48
CA ASP A 15 15.10 -20.35 35.42
C ASP A 15 13.84 -21.14 35.05
N ASN A 16 12.77 -20.78 35.75
CA ASN A 16 11.43 -21.18 35.48
C ASN A 16 11.12 -20.57 34.11
N LYS A 17 11.50 -21.30 33.04
CA LYS A 17 11.12 -21.01 31.66
C LYS A 17 9.62 -21.06 31.62
N ASN A 18 9.02 -19.91 31.90
CA ASN A 18 7.60 -19.69 31.91
C ASN A 18 7.14 -19.92 30.47
N ASN A 19 6.70 -21.14 30.19
CA ASN A 19 6.24 -21.61 28.89
C ASN A 19 4.83 -21.06 28.61
N SER A 20 4.60 -19.79 28.94
CA SER A 20 3.34 -19.10 28.68
C SER A 20 3.27 -18.85 27.18
N LYS A 21 2.29 -19.47 26.52
CA LYS A 21 2.00 -19.18 25.11
C LYS A 21 1.92 -17.66 24.92
N PRO A 22 2.56 -17.11 23.88
CA PRO A 22 2.56 -15.67 23.65
C PRO A 22 1.13 -15.14 23.53
N GLU A 23 0.87 -14.00 24.15
CA GLU A 23 -0.44 -13.38 24.17
C GLU A 23 -0.99 -13.14 22.75
N LYS A 24 -2.26 -13.47 22.53
CA LYS A 24 -2.93 -13.26 21.24
C LYS A 24 -3.09 -11.77 20.94
N ILE A 25 -2.72 -11.35 19.73
CA ILE A 25 -2.87 -9.97 19.27
C ILE A 25 -4.32 -9.75 18.85
N ARG A 26 -5.03 -8.81 19.49
CA ARG A 26 -6.43 -8.48 19.15
C ARG A 26 -6.56 -7.49 18.02
N ARG A 27 -5.63 -6.54 17.91
CA ARG A 27 -5.62 -5.46 16.92
C ARG A 27 -4.19 -5.31 16.41
N LEU A 28 -4.00 -5.46 15.11
CA LEU A 28 -2.72 -5.33 14.42
C LEU A 28 -2.86 -4.27 13.33
N ILE A 29 -1.96 -3.29 13.30
CA ILE A 29 -1.83 -2.35 12.19
C ILE A 29 -0.56 -2.72 11.42
N LEU A 30 -0.69 -3.04 10.15
CA LEU A 30 0.43 -3.22 9.23
C LEU A 30 0.61 -1.95 8.40
N ALA A 31 1.65 -1.19 8.75
CA ALA A 31 2.07 0.03 8.05
C ALA A 31 3.47 -0.11 7.44
N THR A 32 3.95 -1.34 7.26
CA THR A 32 5.16 -1.65 6.48
C THR A 32 4.94 -1.37 5.00
N LYS A 33 6.01 -1.17 4.23
CA LYS A 33 5.88 -1.19 2.76
C LYS A 33 5.37 -2.54 2.28
N ALA A 34 4.69 -2.54 1.13
CA ALA A 34 4.07 -3.74 0.60
C ALA A 34 5.05 -4.92 0.43
N GLN A 35 6.29 -4.69 -0.01
CA GLN A 35 7.29 -5.77 -0.12
C GLN A 35 7.65 -6.46 1.21
N ASP A 36 7.56 -5.76 2.35
CA ASP A 36 7.97 -6.29 3.66
C ASP A 36 6.79 -6.90 4.43
N THR A 37 5.56 -6.64 3.98
CA THR A 37 4.33 -6.98 4.71
C THR A 37 4.17 -8.48 4.95
N LEU A 38 4.52 -9.34 3.99
CA LEU A 38 4.35 -10.80 4.15
C LEU A 38 5.28 -11.36 5.23
N GLN A 39 6.54 -10.93 5.24
CA GLN A 39 7.51 -11.30 6.28
C GLN A 39 7.11 -10.75 7.65
N ALA A 40 6.69 -9.48 7.70
CA ALA A 40 6.21 -8.87 8.94
C ALA A 40 4.98 -9.61 9.48
N TYR A 41 4.03 -9.97 8.60
CA TYR A 41 2.84 -10.72 8.97
C TYR A 41 3.17 -12.12 9.50
N TRP A 42 4.07 -12.85 8.81
CA TRP A 42 4.52 -14.17 9.23
C TRP A 42 5.10 -14.16 10.65
N SER A 43 5.90 -13.15 10.99
CA SER A 43 6.53 -13.02 12.31
C SER A 43 5.54 -12.97 13.48
N VAL A 44 4.29 -12.54 13.23
CA VAL A 44 3.23 -12.42 14.24
C VAL A 44 2.04 -13.34 14.01
N LYS A 45 1.99 -14.09 12.90
CA LYS A 45 0.86 -14.96 12.50
C LYS A 45 0.43 -15.93 13.59
N SER A 46 1.37 -16.54 14.31
CA SER A 46 1.08 -17.47 15.41
C SER A 46 0.26 -16.84 16.56
N ARG A 47 0.32 -15.52 16.69
CA ARG A 47 -0.40 -14.72 17.69
C ARG A 47 -1.77 -14.21 17.18
N LEU A 48 -2.15 -14.51 15.94
CA LEU A 48 -3.44 -14.13 15.36
C LEU A 48 -4.47 -15.27 15.50
N CYS A 49 -5.76 -14.92 15.42
CA CYS A 49 -6.90 -15.83 15.34
C CYS A 49 -8.14 -15.09 14.79
N SER A 50 -9.31 -15.73 14.75
CA SER A 50 -10.57 -15.10 14.33
C SER A 50 -11.04 -13.92 15.17
N GLN A 51 -10.54 -13.77 16.40
CA GLN A 51 -10.82 -12.60 17.23
C GLN A 51 -9.83 -11.45 16.99
N SER A 52 -8.85 -11.63 16.11
CA SER A 52 -7.90 -10.59 15.72
C SER A 52 -8.47 -9.75 14.57
N THR A 53 -8.19 -8.45 14.61
CA THR A 53 -8.43 -7.53 13.51
C THR A 53 -7.09 -7.05 12.97
N VAL A 54 -6.89 -7.14 11.66
CA VAL A 54 -5.69 -6.71 10.95
C VAL A 54 -6.05 -5.55 10.03
N VAL A 55 -5.42 -4.39 10.27
CA VAL A 55 -5.54 -3.22 9.42
C VAL A 55 -4.38 -3.18 8.43
N LEU A 56 -4.68 -3.11 7.14
CA LEU A 56 -3.71 -2.96 6.06
C LEU A 56 -3.69 -1.51 5.58
N LEU A 57 -2.54 -0.83 5.71
CA LEU A 57 -2.31 0.57 5.32
C LEU A 57 -1.12 0.69 4.37
N GLN A 58 -1.16 -0.04 3.26
CA GLN A 58 -0.15 0.03 2.21
C GLN A 58 -0.68 0.75 0.96
N ASN A 59 0.21 1.28 0.14
CA ASN A 59 -0.16 1.64 -1.23
C ASN A 59 -0.16 0.39 -2.11
N GLY A 60 -0.74 0.54 -3.30
CA GLY A 60 -0.91 -0.59 -4.22
C GLY A 60 -2.09 -1.48 -3.83
N MET A 61 -2.22 -2.60 -4.53
CA MET A 61 -3.30 -3.57 -4.33
C MET A 61 -2.78 -5.01 -4.39
N GLY A 62 -3.59 -5.97 -3.93
CA GLY A 62 -3.27 -7.39 -3.95
C GLY A 62 -2.62 -7.93 -2.68
N MET A 63 -2.32 -7.09 -1.69
CA MET A 63 -1.68 -7.53 -0.44
C MET A 63 -2.59 -8.44 0.40
N TYR A 64 -3.90 -8.10 0.48
CA TYR A 64 -4.88 -8.95 1.16
C TYR A 64 -4.92 -10.34 0.51
N GLU A 65 -5.03 -10.39 -0.82
CA GLU A 65 -5.04 -11.64 -1.59
C GLU A 65 -3.74 -12.43 -1.43
N ALA A 66 -2.58 -11.75 -1.35
CA ALA A 66 -1.30 -12.38 -1.09
C ALA A 66 -1.25 -13.04 0.31
N ILE A 67 -1.69 -12.32 1.36
CA ILE A 67 -1.79 -12.86 2.72
C ILE A 67 -2.74 -14.07 2.77
N GLN A 68 -3.90 -13.98 2.12
CA GLN A 68 -4.86 -15.08 2.06
C GLN A 68 -4.23 -16.32 1.39
N ARG A 69 -3.57 -16.15 0.24
CA ARG A 69 -2.93 -17.25 -0.50
C ARG A 69 -1.79 -17.90 0.29
N GLU A 70 -0.98 -17.11 0.98
CA GLU A 70 0.22 -17.61 1.65
C GLU A 70 -0.07 -18.21 3.02
N PHE A 71 -1.00 -17.63 3.78
CA PHE A 71 -1.21 -17.97 5.19
C PHE A 71 -2.57 -18.60 5.51
N TYR A 72 -3.50 -18.58 4.55
CA TYR A 72 -4.86 -19.13 4.69
C TYR A 72 -5.35 -19.81 3.40
N PRO A 73 -4.56 -20.70 2.76
CA PRO A 73 -4.98 -21.36 1.54
C PRO A 73 -6.22 -22.23 1.80
N SER A 74 -7.19 -22.21 0.89
CA SER A 74 -8.41 -23.03 0.98
C SER A 74 -8.05 -24.51 1.21
N PRO A 75 -8.71 -25.20 2.15
CA PRO A 75 -8.42 -26.59 2.45
C PRO A 75 -8.89 -27.49 1.29
N HIS A 76 -8.02 -27.75 0.32
CA HIS A 76 -8.07 -28.99 -0.42
C HIS A 76 -7.36 -30.06 0.41
N GLN A 77 -8.21 -30.78 1.15
CA GLN A 77 -8.10 -32.17 1.59
C GLN A 77 -7.38 -32.54 2.90
N TYR A 78 -6.46 -31.77 3.51
CA TYR A 78 -5.74 -32.33 4.68
C TYR A 78 -5.31 -31.43 5.87
N GLN A 79 -5.80 -30.19 6.04
CA GLN A 79 -5.45 -29.41 7.25
C GLN A 79 -6.63 -28.73 7.95
N LYS A 80 -6.62 -28.87 9.28
CA LYS A 80 -7.62 -28.49 10.30
C LYS A 80 -7.70 -26.98 10.57
N GLU A 81 -7.32 -26.12 9.65
CA GLU A 81 -7.63 -24.69 9.78
C GLU A 81 -9.01 -24.46 9.16
N THR A 82 -10.03 -24.51 10.00
CA THR A 82 -11.37 -24.09 9.59
C THR A 82 -11.34 -22.57 9.36
N ALA A 83 -12.29 -22.04 8.58
CA ALA A 83 -12.48 -20.59 8.41
C ALA A 83 -12.55 -19.80 9.75
N ALA A 84 -12.65 -20.50 10.89
CA ALA A 84 -12.67 -19.97 12.24
C ALA A 84 -11.32 -19.46 12.78
N ASP A 85 -10.21 -19.49 12.03
CA ASP A 85 -8.92 -18.92 12.47
C ASP A 85 -8.44 -17.70 11.65
N ILE A 86 -9.20 -17.30 10.64
CA ILE A 86 -8.87 -16.15 9.79
C ILE A 86 -9.27 -14.85 10.52
N PRO A 87 -8.35 -13.88 10.69
CA PRO A 87 -8.68 -12.61 11.32
C PRO A 87 -9.58 -11.77 10.42
N THR A 88 -10.27 -10.80 11.02
CA THR A 88 -10.98 -9.78 10.24
C THR A 88 -9.96 -8.81 9.64
N PHE A 89 -10.09 -8.53 8.34
CA PHE A 89 -9.25 -7.55 7.66
C PHE A 89 -9.99 -6.24 7.47
N VAL A 90 -9.33 -5.14 7.81
CA VAL A 90 -9.74 -3.78 7.49
C VAL A 90 -8.71 -3.23 6.52
N ILE A 91 -9.16 -2.73 5.39
CA ILE A 91 -8.27 -2.02 4.46
C ILE A 91 -8.42 -0.54 4.73
N GLY A 92 -7.30 0.18 4.73
CA GLY A 92 -7.27 1.62 4.84
C GLY A 92 -6.58 2.26 3.64
N THR A 93 -6.97 3.49 3.36
CA THR A 93 -6.17 4.42 2.55
C THR A 93 -5.83 5.64 3.38
N ASN A 94 -4.62 6.16 3.17
CA ASN A 94 -4.08 7.34 3.83
C ASN A 94 -3.64 8.37 2.77
N SER A 95 -3.93 9.64 3.03
CA SER A 95 -3.43 10.79 2.24
C SER A 95 -2.55 11.76 3.05
N HIS A 96 -2.31 11.52 4.34
CA HIS A 96 -1.35 12.29 5.12
C HIS A 96 0.07 12.15 4.54
N GLY A 97 0.80 13.27 4.52
CA GLY A 97 2.21 13.29 4.15
C GLY A 97 3.09 13.04 5.37
N CYS A 98 3.85 11.95 5.37
CA CYS A 98 4.82 11.65 6.42
C CYS A 98 6.18 11.40 5.80
N LEU A 99 7.21 12.07 6.29
CA LEU A 99 8.59 11.93 5.81
C LEU A 99 9.52 11.64 6.99
N ARG A 100 10.29 10.56 6.87
CA ARG A 100 11.46 10.34 7.71
C ARG A 100 12.66 10.96 7.01
N LYS A 101 13.22 12.01 7.58
CA LYS A 101 14.49 12.58 7.09
C LYS A 101 15.61 11.91 7.89
N PRO A 102 16.57 11.24 7.24
CA PRO A 102 17.75 10.77 7.93
C PRO A 102 18.69 11.97 8.12
N LEU A 103 18.42 12.77 9.16
CA LEU A 103 19.43 13.67 9.70
C LEU A 103 20.19 12.93 10.79
N GLU A 104 21.48 13.24 10.94
CA GLU A 104 22.32 12.66 11.98
C GLU A 104 21.69 12.92 13.36
N GLY A 105 21.40 11.86 14.10
CA GLY A 105 20.71 11.93 15.41
C GLY A 105 19.17 11.87 15.36
N GLU A 106 18.53 11.77 14.19
CA GLU A 106 17.06 11.75 14.02
C GLU A 106 16.48 10.37 13.63
N GLU A 107 17.08 9.25 14.07
CA GLU A 107 16.68 7.89 13.66
C GLU A 107 15.20 7.53 13.93
N PHE A 108 14.56 8.19 14.91
CA PHE A 108 13.16 7.96 15.29
C PHE A 108 12.24 9.17 15.04
N VAL A 109 12.64 10.08 14.17
CA VAL A 109 11.84 11.28 13.84
C VAL A 109 11.04 11.03 12.56
N THR A 110 9.75 11.40 12.60
CA THR A 110 8.89 11.42 11.42
C THR A 110 8.21 12.79 11.37
N HIS A 111 8.39 13.51 10.26
CA HIS A 111 7.74 14.79 10.04
C HIS A 111 6.40 14.56 9.36
N HIS A 112 5.32 15.03 9.98
CA HIS A 112 4.01 15.13 9.36
C HIS A 112 4.01 16.40 8.50
N THR A 113 4.21 16.24 7.19
CA THR A 113 4.44 17.33 6.24
C THR A 113 3.16 17.85 5.59
N ALA A 114 2.08 17.06 5.61
CA ALA A 114 0.79 17.46 5.05
C ALA A 114 -0.35 16.76 5.78
N VAL A 115 -1.34 17.53 6.22
CA VAL A 115 -2.60 17.01 6.76
C VAL A 115 -3.39 16.42 5.59
N GLY A 116 -3.85 15.18 5.77
CA GLY A 116 -4.75 14.50 4.86
C GLY A 116 -5.93 13.92 5.62
N SER A 117 -6.43 12.81 5.12
CA SER A 117 -7.51 12.03 5.68
C SER A 117 -7.26 10.54 5.50
N CYS A 118 -7.90 9.75 6.34
CA CYS A 118 -7.88 8.30 6.27
C CYS A 118 -9.29 7.76 6.00
N GLN A 119 -9.39 6.70 5.22
CA GLN A 119 -10.65 5.96 5.07
C GLN A 119 -10.42 4.48 5.30
N PHE A 120 -11.35 3.84 5.98
CA PHE A 120 -11.28 2.44 6.34
C PHE A 120 -12.58 1.71 6.00
N ALA A 121 -12.45 0.46 5.57
CA ALA A 121 -13.59 -0.42 5.38
C ALA A 121 -13.17 -1.85 5.70
N ILE A 122 -14.11 -2.62 6.23
CA ILE A 122 -13.92 -4.06 6.41
C ILE A 122 -13.88 -4.71 5.03
N ARG A 123 -12.85 -5.52 4.80
CA ARG A 123 -12.74 -6.34 3.59
C ARG A 123 -13.73 -7.49 3.71
N PRO A 124 -14.68 -7.64 2.77
CA PRO A 124 -15.53 -8.83 2.72
C PRO A 124 -14.67 -10.08 2.61
N SER A 125 -14.88 -11.05 3.49
CA SER A 125 -14.17 -12.32 3.46
C SER A 125 -14.46 -13.07 2.17
N LEU A 126 -13.42 -13.67 1.57
CA LEU A 126 -13.57 -14.58 0.44
C LEU A 126 -14.16 -15.94 0.84
N LEU A 127 -14.11 -16.27 2.14
CA LEU A 127 -14.60 -17.51 2.72
C LEU A 127 -15.64 -17.15 3.80
N ASN A 128 -16.91 -17.57 3.61
CA ASN A 128 -18.05 -17.43 4.53
C ASN A 128 -17.87 -16.37 5.64
N PRO A 129 -18.37 -15.13 5.46
CA PRO A 129 -18.21 -14.09 6.47
C PRO A 129 -18.85 -14.52 7.80
N PRO A 130 -18.27 -14.15 8.95
CA PRO A 130 -18.92 -14.39 10.23
C PRO A 130 -20.28 -13.66 10.27
N PRO A 131 -21.29 -14.22 10.97
CA PRO A 131 -22.65 -13.67 11.00
C PRO A 131 -22.70 -12.26 11.61
N SER A 132 -21.70 -11.90 12.41
CA SER A 132 -21.49 -10.54 12.93
C SER A 132 -20.00 -10.22 12.99
N LEU A 133 -19.68 -8.93 13.00
CA LEU A 133 -18.30 -8.47 13.13
C LEU A 133 -17.75 -8.76 14.52
N PRO A 134 -16.50 -9.24 14.66
CA PRO A 134 -15.87 -9.38 15.96
C PRO A 134 -15.79 -8.04 16.71
N GLN A 135 -15.92 -8.07 18.04
CA GLN A 135 -15.81 -6.88 18.88
C GLN A 135 -14.49 -6.12 18.65
N SER A 136 -13.39 -6.84 18.41
CA SER A 136 -12.10 -6.24 18.09
C SER A 136 -12.12 -5.39 16.82
N ALA A 137 -12.96 -5.72 15.83
CA ALA A 137 -13.15 -4.92 14.63
C ALA A 137 -13.95 -3.66 14.93
N LEU A 138 -15.03 -3.77 15.70
CA LEU A 138 -15.82 -2.61 16.16
C LEU A 138 -14.95 -1.65 16.97
N ASP A 139 -14.24 -2.15 17.98
CA ASP A 139 -13.33 -1.36 18.81
C ASP A 139 -12.24 -0.67 17.96
N MET A 140 -11.69 -1.38 16.97
CA MET A 140 -10.66 -0.83 16.08
C MET A 140 -11.22 0.30 15.22
N LEU A 141 -12.40 0.12 14.62
CA LEU A 141 -13.04 1.13 13.79
C LEU A 141 -13.45 2.37 14.61
N THR A 142 -13.97 2.16 15.83
CA THR A 142 -14.24 3.25 16.77
C THR A 142 -12.98 4.00 17.16
N ALA A 143 -11.90 3.28 17.49
CA ALA A 143 -10.61 3.88 17.83
C ALA A 143 -10.01 4.67 16.66
N LEU A 144 -10.11 4.15 15.43
CA LEU A 144 -9.67 4.84 14.22
C LEU A 144 -10.47 6.14 14.01
N GLY A 145 -11.79 6.08 14.12
CA GLY A 145 -12.68 7.24 13.94
C GLY A 145 -12.54 8.33 15.00
N SER A 146 -11.98 8.03 16.17
CA SER A 146 -11.71 9.01 17.22
C SER A 146 -10.29 9.59 17.20
N THR A 147 -9.48 9.21 16.21
CA THR A 147 -8.13 9.79 16.04
C THR A 147 -8.17 11.20 15.43
N GLY A 148 -7.10 11.98 15.64
CA GLY A 148 -6.87 13.24 14.94
C GLY A 148 -6.42 13.08 13.48
N LEU A 149 -6.70 11.94 12.82
CA LEU A 149 -6.25 11.61 11.47
C LEU A 149 -7.34 11.82 10.39
N ASP A 150 -8.39 12.59 10.70
CA ASP A 150 -9.57 12.78 9.84
C ASP A 150 -10.02 11.44 9.20
N ALA A 151 -10.30 10.48 10.09
CA ALA A 151 -10.53 9.10 9.73
C ALA A 151 -12.03 8.82 9.59
N THR A 152 -12.43 8.29 8.43
CA THR A 152 -13.81 7.87 8.17
C THR A 152 -13.90 6.37 7.96
N VAL A 153 -14.96 5.76 8.49
CA VAL A 153 -15.28 4.35 8.26
C VAL A 153 -16.42 4.29 7.24
N THR A 154 -16.19 3.60 6.14
CA THR A 154 -17.14 3.51 5.02
C THR A 154 -17.42 2.04 4.65
N ASN A 155 -18.36 1.83 3.73
CA ASN A 155 -18.62 0.51 3.16
C ASN A 155 -17.48 0.11 2.19
N TRP A 156 -17.39 -1.20 1.92
CA TRP A 156 -16.33 -1.73 1.05
C TRP A 156 -16.41 -1.17 -0.38
N SER A 157 -17.60 -0.98 -0.94
CA SER A 157 -17.76 -0.52 -2.32
C SER A 157 -17.15 0.86 -2.52
N ASP A 158 -17.44 1.79 -1.62
CA ASP A 158 -16.93 3.17 -1.67
C ASP A 158 -15.41 3.22 -1.48
N LEU A 159 -14.88 2.46 -0.51
CA LEU A 159 -13.43 2.40 -0.31
C LEU A 159 -12.75 1.76 -1.52
N HIS A 160 -13.32 0.67 -2.05
CA HIS A 160 -12.75 -0.05 -3.17
C HIS A 160 -12.68 0.82 -4.42
N HIS A 161 -13.74 1.57 -4.73
CA HIS A 161 -13.73 2.56 -5.80
C HIS A 161 -12.59 3.58 -5.63
N ARG A 162 -12.40 4.12 -4.42
CA ARG A 162 -11.30 5.07 -4.12
C ARG A 162 -9.92 4.44 -4.24
N LEU A 163 -9.75 3.20 -3.79
CA LEU A 163 -8.48 2.46 -3.91
C LEU A 163 -8.12 2.24 -5.37
N LEU A 164 -9.10 1.91 -6.23
CA LEU A 164 -8.90 1.72 -7.66
C LEU A 164 -8.50 3.02 -8.38
N LEU A 165 -9.13 4.14 -8.04
CA LEU A 165 -8.73 5.47 -8.54
C LEU A 165 -7.31 5.84 -8.08
N LYS A 166 -6.99 5.64 -6.78
CA LYS A 166 -5.66 5.91 -6.24
C LYS A 166 -4.60 5.02 -6.89
N LEU A 167 -4.90 3.73 -7.12
CA LEU A 167 -4.03 2.80 -7.83
C LEU A 167 -3.76 3.31 -9.25
N ALA A 168 -4.79 3.77 -9.97
CA ALA A 168 -4.64 4.30 -11.31
C ALA A 168 -3.75 5.55 -11.35
N ALA A 169 -3.99 6.52 -10.46
CA ALA A 169 -3.13 7.69 -10.33
C ALA A 169 -1.67 7.31 -10.03
N ASN A 170 -1.45 6.40 -9.09
CA ASN A 170 -0.11 5.92 -8.76
C ASN A 170 0.55 5.18 -9.93
N ALA A 171 -0.18 4.36 -10.68
CA ALA A 171 0.33 3.60 -11.82
C ALA A 171 0.72 4.48 -13.01
N THR A 172 0.05 5.63 -13.18
CA THR A 172 0.32 6.57 -14.27
C THR A 172 1.36 7.63 -13.88
N ILE A 173 1.35 8.15 -12.65
CA ILE A 173 2.22 9.26 -12.25
C ILE A 173 3.58 8.77 -11.73
N ASN A 174 3.57 7.79 -10.83
CA ASN A 174 4.76 7.42 -10.06
C ASN A 174 5.91 6.84 -10.92
N PRO A 175 5.67 5.89 -11.85
CA PRO A 175 6.77 5.35 -12.66
C PRO A 175 7.38 6.40 -13.59
N VAL A 176 6.56 7.25 -14.21
CA VAL A 176 7.06 8.28 -15.14
C VAL A 176 7.90 9.32 -14.40
N THR A 177 7.41 9.84 -13.27
CA THR A 177 8.18 10.79 -12.45
C THR A 177 9.47 10.17 -11.91
N ALA A 178 9.45 8.88 -11.53
CA ALA A 178 10.64 8.15 -11.09
C ALA A 178 11.68 7.96 -12.21
N LEU A 179 11.21 7.67 -13.43
CA LEU A 179 12.08 7.46 -14.58
C LEU A 179 12.69 8.78 -15.07
N ALA A 180 11.88 9.85 -15.16
CA ALA A 180 12.27 11.16 -15.67
C ALA A 180 12.89 12.11 -14.63
N ASP A 181 12.88 11.74 -13.34
CA ASP A 181 13.31 12.60 -12.21
C ASP A 181 12.64 13.98 -12.21
N CYS A 182 11.31 13.98 -12.32
CA CYS A 182 10.51 15.21 -12.36
C CYS A 182 9.39 15.23 -11.31
N HIS A 183 8.86 16.42 -11.04
CA HIS A 183 7.69 16.59 -10.17
C HIS A 183 6.42 16.16 -10.89
N ASN A 184 5.36 15.81 -10.14
CA ASN A 184 4.08 15.36 -10.70
C ASN A 184 3.49 16.33 -11.73
N GLY A 185 3.70 17.65 -11.54
CA GLY A 185 3.16 18.69 -12.40
C GLY A 185 3.70 18.69 -13.82
N TYR A 186 4.82 18.01 -14.10
CA TYR A 186 5.34 17.91 -15.47
C TYR A 186 4.45 17.06 -16.37
N LEU A 187 3.62 16.19 -15.79
CA LEU A 187 2.75 15.30 -16.56
C LEU A 187 1.47 15.99 -17.04
N ALA A 188 1.13 17.17 -16.50
CA ALA A 188 -0.09 17.89 -16.86
C ALA A 188 0.25 19.33 -17.26
N PRO A 189 -0.44 19.91 -18.25
CA PRO A 189 -0.24 21.32 -18.57
C PRO A 189 -0.59 22.17 -17.34
N PRO A 190 0.19 23.23 -17.06
CA PRO A 190 -0.13 24.17 -16.00
C PRO A 190 -1.52 24.80 -16.25
N PRO A 191 -2.22 25.23 -15.20
CA PRO A 191 -3.47 25.97 -15.37
C PRO A 191 -3.20 27.26 -16.16
N PRO A 192 -4.15 27.72 -17.01
CA PRO A 192 -4.02 28.99 -17.70
C PRO A 192 -3.76 30.13 -16.70
N PRO A 193 -2.87 31.09 -17.01
CA PRO A 193 -2.60 32.17 -16.09
C PRO A 193 -3.84 33.07 -15.92
N PRO A 194 -4.05 33.65 -14.72
CA PRO A 194 -5.27 34.40 -14.41
C PRO A 194 -5.49 35.64 -15.29
N ASP A 195 -4.40 36.17 -15.85
CA ASP A 195 -4.38 37.36 -16.70
C ASP A 195 -4.66 37.04 -18.19
N GLY A 196 -4.91 35.78 -18.53
CA GLY A 196 -5.16 35.33 -19.90
C GLY A 196 -3.92 35.42 -20.80
N SER A 197 -2.74 35.66 -20.24
CA SER A 197 -1.49 35.65 -21.01
C SER A 197 -1.21 34.27 -21.58
N SER A 198 -0.61 34.21 -22.77
CA SER A 198 -0.14 32.93 -23.31
C SER A 198 1.07 32.47 -22.51
N GLN A 199 0.91 31.38 -21.75
CA GLN A 199 2.05 30.70 -21.14
C GLN A 199 2.78 29.91 -22.23
N CYS A 200 4.09 30.13 -22.36
CA CYS A 200 4.91 29.38 -23.30
C CYS A 200 5.10 27.96 -22.75
N THR A 201 4.23 27.04 -23.17
CA THR A 201 4.32 25.61 -22.89
C THR A 201 4.77 24.89 -24.15
N ASP A 202 5.62 23.88 -24.00
CA ASP A 202 5.93 22.96 -25.10
C ASP A 202 4.67 22.14 -25.42
N GLN A 203 3.93 22.60 -26.42
CA GLN A 203 2.64 22.02 -26.81
C GLN A 203 2.81 20.55 -27.24
N GLY A 204 3.86 20.24 -28.01
CA GLY A 204 4.12 18.87 -28.48
C GLY A 204 4.48 17.91 -27.34
N TYR A 205 5.21 18.41 -26.33
CA TYR A 205 5.47 17.65 -25.11
C TYR A 205 4.17 17.28 -24.38
N TYR A 206 3.27 18.24 -24.15
CA TYR A 206 2.02 17.96 -23.42
C TYR A 206 1.01 17.13 -24.24
N GLU A 207 0.99 17.25 -25.55
CA GLU A 207 0.26 16.33 -26.43
C GLU A 207 0.77 14.89 -26.29
N SER A 208 2.09 14.72 -26.18
CA SER A 208 2.70 13.40 -25.93
C SER A 208 2.35 12.86 -24.54
N MET A 209 2.37 13.71 -23.50
CA MET A 209 1.97 13.31 -22.14
C MET A 209 0.49 12.95 -22.06
N GLN A 210 -0.37 13.69 -22.76
CA GLN A 210 -1.79 13.37 -22.85
C GLN A 210 -2.00 12.02 -23.56
N SER A 211 -1.37 11.79 -24.71
CA SER A 211 -1.47 10.51 -25.44
C SER A 211 -1.02 9.32 -24.59
N TYR A 212 0.06 9.50 -23.84
CA TYR A 212 0.53 8.53 -22.85
C TYR A 212 -0.54 8.27 -21.77
N MET A 213 -1.07 9.31 -21.13
CA MET A 213 -2.07 9.18 -20.06
C MET A 213 -3.32 8.47 -20.56
N SER A 214 -3.85 8.88 -21.71
CA SER A 214 -5.04 8.25 -22.29
C SER A 214 -4.81 6.76 -22.55
N SER A 215 -3.63 6.38 -23.05
CA SER A 215 -3.28 4.98 -23.29
C SER A 215 -3.18 4.17 -21.99
N ALA A 216 -2.48 4.71 -20.98
CA ALA A 216 -2.36 4.07 -19.67
C ALA A 216 -3.72 3.91 -18.97
N CYS A 217 -4.55 4.96 -18.98
CA CYS A 217 -5.88 4.96 -18.36
C CYS A 217 -6.86 4.05 -19.10
N ALA A 218 -6.76 3.93 -20.43
CA ALA A 218 -7.55 2.99 -21.21
C ALA A 218 -7.26 1.53 -20.84
N GLU A 219 -5.99 1.16 -20.67
CA GLU A 219 -5.62 -0.18 -20.17
C GLU A 219 -6.23 -0.44 -18.79
N ILE A 220 -6.07 0.50 -17.87
CA ILE A 220 -6.55 0.37 -16.49
C ILE A 220 -8.08 0.25 -16.45
N SER A 221 -8.81 1.09 -17.21
CA SER A 221 -10.26 1.00 -17.32
C SER A 221 -10.71 -0.34 -17.89
N ALA A 222 -10.02 -0.85 -18.93
CA ALA A 222 -10.34 -2.15 -19.51
C ALA A 222 -10.13 -3.32 -18.51
N ILE A 223 -9.09 -3.25 -17.68
CA ILE A 223 -8.88 -4.21 -16.58
C ILE A 223 -10.03 -4.10 -15.58
N TYR A 224 -10.35 -2.90 -15.10
CA TYR A 224 -11.38 -2.68 -14.09
C TYR A 224 -12.78 -3.09 -14.58
N ALA A 225 -13.10 -2.86 -15.84
CA ALA A 225 -14.36 -3.30 -16.44
C ALA A 225 -14.55 -4.83 -16.37
N ARG A 226 -13.46 -5.61 -16.44
CA ARG A 226 -13.50 -7.08 -16.33
C ARG A 226 -13.39 -7.58 -14.90
N ALA A 227 -12.52 -6.97 -14.09
CA ALA A 227 -12.26 -7.41 -12.73
C ALA A 227 -13.33 -6.94 -11.72
N HIS A 228 -13.95 -5.79 -12.00
CA HIS A 228 -14.85 -5.08 -11.09
C HIS A 228 -16.10 -4.60 -11.83
N PRO A 229 -16.92 -5.52 -12.39
CA PRO A 229 -18.06 -5.16 -13.24
C PRO A 229 -19.11 -4.31 -12.53
N HIS A 230 -19.15 -4.26 -11.20
CA HIS A 230 -20.04 -3.40 -10.43
C HIS A 230 -19.63 -1.92 -10.44
N LEU A 231 -18.39 -1.59 -10.83
CA LEU A 231 -17.85 -0.21 -10.87
C LEU A 231 -17.54 0.27 -12.30
N HIS A 232 -17.82 -0.54 -13.32
CA HIS A 232 -17.38 -0.24 -14.70
C HIS A 232 -17.91 1.09 -15.25
N GLY A 233 -19.12 1.49 -14.84
CA GLY A 233 -19.75 2.73 -15.28
C GLY A 233 -19.15 3.99 -14.64
N GLU A 234 -18.48 3.85 -13.50
CA GLU A 234 -17.84 4.94 -12.76
C GLU A 234 -16.36 5.05 -13.11
N LEU A 235 -15.69 3.92 -13.35
CA LEU A 235 -14.26 3.82 -13.65
C LEU A 235 -13.97 3.74 -15.15
N THR A 236 -14.59 4.65 -15.91
CA THR A 236 -14.32 4.79 -17.36
C THR A 236 -12.91 5.34 -17.61
N ALA A 237 -12.37 5.14 -18.81
CA ALA A 237 -11.05 5.67 -19.18
C ALA A 237 -10.97 7.18 -18.98
N GLN A 238 -12.02 7.92 -19.36
CA GLN A 238 -12.09 9.37 -19.16
C GLN A 238 -12.12 9.76 -17.68
N ALA A 239 -12.96 9.10 -16.87
CA ALA A 239 -13.05 9.40 -15.44
C ALA A 239 -11.72 9.14 -14.71
N ILE A 240 -11.02 8.07 -15.10
CA ILE A 240 -9.68 7.76 -14.57
C ILE A 240 -8.67 8.82 -15.03
N GLU A 241 -8.66 9.20 -16.30
CA GLU A 241 -7.75 10.22 -16.84
C GLU A 241 -7.97 11.59 -16.16
N ASP A 242 -9.22 12.01 -16.01
CA ASP A 242 -9.59 13.25 -15.32
C ASP A 242 -9.09 13.24 -13.87
N TYR A 243 -9.23 12.11 -13.18
CA TYR A 243 -8.72 11.92 -11.83
C TYR A 243 -7.19 11.99 -11.79
N VAL A 244 -6.50 11.30 -12.70
CA VAL A 244 -5.02 11.31 -12.80
C VAL A 244 -4.52 12.74 -13.05
N LEU A 245 -5.11 13.46 -13.99
CA LEU A 245 -4.78 14.86 -14.28
C LEU A 245 -5.03 15.77 -13.08
N HIS A 246 -6.15 15.57 -12.38
CA HIS A 246 -6.45 16.30 -11.16
C HIS A 246 -5.37 16.07 -10.09
N ILE A 247 -4.94 14.82 -9.87
CA ILE A 247 -3.87 14.51 -8.92
C ILE A 247 -2.54 15.12 -9.38
N ALA A 248 -2.17 15.00 -10.65
CA ALA A 248 -0.94 15.58 -11.18
C ALA A 248 -0.88 17.11 -10.97
N ARG A 249 -2.00 17.81 -11.18
CA ARG A 249 -2.11 19.27 -11.00
C ARG A 249 -2.12 19.70 -9.53
N THR A 250 -2.96 19.07 -8.71
CA THR A 250 -3.10 19.44 -7.28
C THR A 250 -1.85 19.11 -6.48
N THR A 251 -1.08 18.11 -6.92
CA THR A 251 0.19 17.73 -6.33
C THR A 251 1.39 18.15 -7.18
N ALA A 252 1.25 19.18 -8.02
CA ALA A 252 2.22 19.53 -9.05
C ALA A 252 3.66 19.72 -8.56
N ARG A 253 3.85 20.23 -7.33
CA ARG A 253 5.16 20.45 -6.70
C ARG A 253 5.70 19.24 -5.96
N ASN A 254 4.95 18.16 -5.87
CA ASN A 254 5.35 16.97 -5.13
C ASN A 254 6.25 16.08 -5.99
N ARG A 255 7.24 15.46 -5.36
CA ARG A 255 7.95 14.29 -5.90
C ARG A 255 7.16 13.05 -5.50
N SER A 256 6.87 12.15 -6.44
CA SER A 256 6.17 10.90 -6.14
C SER A 256 6.96 10.04 -5.13
N SER A 257 6.27 9.18 -4.38
CA SER A 257 6.92 8.27 -3.43
C SER A 257 7.93 7.34 -4.13
N MET A 258 7.59 6.87 -5.33
CA MET A 258 8.48 6.05 -6.15
C MET A 258 9.74 6.79 -6.56
N LEU A 259 9.65 8.06 -6.94
CA LEU A 259 10.82 8.89 -7.24
C LEU A 259 11.69 9.09 -5.99
N GLN A 260 11.09 9.32 -4.83
CA GLN A 260 11.83 9.46 -3.57
C GLN A 260 12.55 8.16 -3.19
N ASP A 261 11.95 7.00 -3.44
CA ASP A 261 12.56 5.70 -3.20
C ASP A 261 13.75 5.46 -4.14
N VAL A 262 13.57 5.68 -5.44
CA VAL A 262 14.66 5.56 -6.43
C VAL A 262 15.82 6.49 -6.09
N ALA A 263 15.53 7.76 -5.75
CA ALA A 263 16.55 8.73 -5.37
C ALA A 263 17.29 8.36 -4.08
N SER A 264 16.69 7.52 -3.22
CA SER A 264 17.30 7.04 -1.99
C SER A 264 17.88 5.62 -2.11
N GLY A 265 17.93 5.04 -3.31
CA GLY A 265 18.38 3.66 -3.53
C GLY A 265 17.51 2.60 -2.83
N ARG A 266 16.24 2.93 -2.51
CA ARG A 266 15.29 2.01 -1.89
C ARG A 266 14.44 1.31 -2.94
N GLN A 267 14.02 0.09 -2.62
CA GLN A 267 13.01 -0.61 -3.40
C GLN A 267 11.67 0.14 -3.40
N THR A 268 11.07 0.26 -4.57
CA THR A 268 9.78 0.91 -4.80
C THR A 268 8.61 -0.08 -4.66
N GLU A 269 7.39 0.45 -4.58
CA GLU A 269 6.16 -0.35 -4.56
C GLU A 269 5.65 -0.72 -5.98
N VAL A 270 6.46 -0.58 -7.04
CA VAL A 270 6.02 -0.80 -8.44
C VAL A 270 5.42 -2.20 -8.68
N GLU A 271 5.87 -3.19 -7.92
CA GLU A 271 5.35 -4.57 -7.91
C GLU A 271 3.87 -4.65 -7.51
N TRP A 272 3.44 -3.79 -6.60
CA TRP A 272 2.09 -3.75 -6.04
C TRP A 272 1.20 -2.68 -6.70
N ILE A 273 1.79 -1.88 -7.60
CA ILE A 273 1.11 -0.85 -8.40
C ILE A 273 0.95 -1.35 -9.83
N ASN A 274 1.94 -1.12 -10.71
CA ASN A 274 1.88 -1.55 -12.11
C ASN A 274 1.97 -3.07 -12.22
N GLY A 275 2.78 -3.74 -11.41
CA GLY A 275 2.87 -5.20 -11.38
C GLY A 275 1.53 -5.86 -11.04
N TYR A 276 0.75 -5.27 -10.13
CA TYR A 276 -0.60 -5.72 -9.81
C TYR A 276 -1.54 -5.60 -11.02
N LEU A 277 -1.54 -4.46 -11.71
CA LEU A 277 -2.36 -4.24 -12.91
C LEU A 277 -1.98 -5.22 -14.03
N VAL A 278 -0.69 -5.46 -14.27
CA VAL A 278 -0.22 -6.43 -15.27
C VAL A 278 -0.71 -7.84 -14.96
N ARG A 279 -0.62 -8.29 -13.69
CA ARG A 279 -1.16 -9.60 -13.26
C ARG A 279 -2.67 -9.67 -13.42
N LEU A 280 -3.39 -8.63 -13.02
CA LEU A 280 -4.85 -8.58 -13.09
C LEU A 280 -5.32 -8.58 -14.56
N GLY A 281 -4.65 -7.80 -15.42
CA GLY A 281 -4.90 -7.81 -16.87
C GLY A 281 -4.70 -9.20 -17.47
N LYS A 282 -3.58 -9.88 -17.15
CA LYS A 282 -3.34 -11.27 -17.58
C LYS A 282 -4.43 -12.22 -17.10
N GLN A 283 -4.86 -12.12 -15.84
CA GLN A 283 -5.92 -12.94 -15.27
C GLN A 283 -7.26 -12.77 -16.01
N HIS A 284 -7.55 -11.58 -16.50
CA HIS A 284 -8.80 -11.24 -17.19
C HIS A 284 -8.69 -11.16 -18.72
N GLY A 285 -7.55 -11.56 -19.31
CA GLY A 285 -7.33 -11.53 -20.76
C GLY A 285 -7.27 -10.12 -21.35
N VAL A 286 -6.85 -9.12 -20.58
CA VAL A 286 -6.69 -7.71 -21.00
C VAL A 286 -5.20 -7.43 -21.23
N SER A 287 -4.87 -6.90 -22.41
CA SER A 287 -3.51 -6.48 -22.76
C SER A 287 -3.11 -5.22 -21.99
N THR A 288 -1.86 -5.17 -21.51
CA THR A 288 -1.35 -4.05 -20.67
C THR A 288 0.04 -3.57 -21.08
N PRO A 289 0.30 -3.26 -22.38
CA PRO A 289 1.64 -2.94 -22.86
C PRO A 289 2.27 -1.72 -22.18
N VAL A 290 1.53 -0.64 -21.96
CA VAL A 290 2.04 0.58 -21.30
C VAL A 290 2.40 0.28 -19.85
N ASN A 291 1.49 -0.35 -19.09
CA ASN A 291 1.77 -0.72 -17.70
C ASN A 291 2.92 -1.72 -17.57
N THR A 292 3.03 -2.68 -18.50
CA THR A 292 4.14 -3.65 -18.56
C THR A 292 5.47 -2.95 -18.83
N LEU A 293 5.51 -1.99 -19.76
CA LEU A 293 6.70 -1.22 -20.06
C LEU A 293 7.15 -0.38 -18.85
N LEU A 294 6.24 0.37 -18.23
CA LEU A 294 6.54 1.18 -17.05
C LEU A 294 7.06 0.33 -15.89
N TYR A 295 6.40 -0.79 -15.60
CA TYR A 295 6.86 -1.76 -14.60
C TYR A 295 8.29 -2.21 -14.90
N THR A 296 8.56 -2.63 -16.14
CA THR A 296 9.87 -3.15 -16.55
C THR A 296 10.96 -2.09 -16.44
N LEU A 297 10.70 -0.86 -16.88
CA LEU A 297 11.68 0.23 -16.83
C LEU A 297 12.01 0.65 -15.39
N VAL A 298 11.02 0.71 -14.49
CA VAL A 298 11.29 1.00 -13.08
C VAL A 298 12.12 -0.11 -12.45
N LYS A 299 11.79 -1.40 -12.70
CA LYS A 299 12.60 -2.53 -12.22
C LYS A 299 14.04 -2.48 -12.72
N LEU A 300 14.24 -2.09 -13.99
CA LEU A 300 15.57 -1.90 -14.56
C LEU A 300 16.32 -0.76 -13.85
N LYS A 301 15.65 0.37 -13.58
CA LYS A 301 16.24 1.51 -12.85
C LYS A 301 16.63 1.13 -11.42
N GLU A 302 15.80 0.38 -10.71
CA GLU A 302 16.13 -0.15 -9.37
C GLU A 302 17.39 -1.03 -9.43
N ALA A 303 17.47 -1.96 -10.37
CA ALA A 303 18.61 -2.87 -10.50
C ALA A 303 19.92 -2.14 -10.85
N ALA A 304 19.87 -1.13 -11.73
CA ALA A 304 21.03 -0.34 -12.11
C ALA A 304 21.59 0.48 -10.94
N SER A 305 20.71 1.10 -10.14
CA SER A 305 21.13 1.85 -8.94
C SER A 305 21.79 0.96 -7.88
N HIS A 306 21.39 -0.31 -7.77
CA HIS A 306 22.03 -1.27 -6.87
C HIS A 306 23.43 -1.70 -7.34
N HIS A 307 23.68 -1.78 -8.66
CA HIS A 307 24.99 -2.15 -9.17
C HIS A 307 26.02 -1.02 -8.98
N ASN A 308 25.62 0.22 -9.26
CA ASN A 308 26.50 1.39 -9.08
C ASN A 308 26.86 1.70 -7.61
N ALA A 309 26.24 1.03 -6.63
CA ALA A 309 26.59 1.16 -5.22
C ALA A 309 27.76 0.25 -4.79
N TYR A 310 28.20 -0.67 -5.65
CA TYR A 310 29.30 -1.61 -5.39
C TYR A 310 30.54 -1.37 -6.27
N ASP A 311 30.49 -0.42 -7.21
CA ASP A 311 31.61 0.09 -8.01
C ASP A 311 32.12 1.43 -7.44
#